data_AF-A0AAJ2F5R5-F1
#
_entry.id   AF-A0AAJ2F5R5-F1
#
_cell.length_a   1.000
_cell.length_b   1.000
_cell.length_c   1.000
_cell.angle_alpha   90.00
_cell.angle_beta   90.00
_cell.angle_gamma   90.00
#
_symmetry.space_group_name_H-M   'P 1'
#
loop_
_entity.id
_entity.type
_entity.pdbx_description
1 polymer ?
#
loop_
_entity_poly.entity_id
_entity_poly.type
_entity_poly.pdbx_seq_one_letter_code
_entity_poly.pdbx_strand_id
1 'polypeptide(L)'
;MPQIIINYKNPKTLEALKDFSKYFDFSIQKIDKSKPQKTSLNGVSLISGDKMIDVSDISQIFTGKDIDAKDLRQKAWKRRK
;
A
#
# COMPACT_ATOMS: atom_id res chain seq x y z
N MET A 1 6.86 16.29 -18.69
CA MET A 1 8.17 15.62 -18.79
C MET A 1 7.94 14.14 -19.05
N PRO A 2 8.51 13.56 -20.12
CA PRO A 2 8.47 12.12 -20.36
C PRO A 2 9.23 11.38 -19.24
N GLN A 3 8.70 10.25 -18.79
CA GLN A 3 9.34 9.40 -17.79
C GLN A 3 9.63 8.04 -18.41
N ILE A 4 10.82 7.51 -18.12
CA ILE A 4 11.30 6.23 -18.67
C ILE A 4 11.88 5.42 -17.52
N ILE A 5 11.55 4.13 -17.48
CA ILE A 5 12.09 3.19 -16.50
C ILE A 5 13.19 2.38 -17.18
N ILE A 6 14.40 2.41 -16.63
CA ILE A 6 15.54 1.66 -17.13
C ILE A 6 15.85 0.53 -16.15
N ASN A 7 15.70 -0.71 -16.61
CA ASN A 7 16.12 -1.89 -15.86
C ASN A 7 17.57 -2.23 -16.22
N TYR A 8 18.44 -2.37 -15.23
CA TYR A 8 19.85 -2.70 -15.41
C TYR A 8 20.27 -3.80 -14.44
N LYS A 9 21.18 -4.69 -14.88
CA LYS A 9 21.74 -5.77 -14.05
C LYS A 9 23.07 -5.39 -13.41
N ASN A 10 23.85 -4.53 -14.07
CA ASN A 10 25.20 -4.17 -13.65
C ASN A 10 25.18 -2.87 -12.81
N PRO A 11 25.74 -2.87 -11.59
CA PRO A 11 25.82 -1.66 -10.77
C PRO A 11 26.58 -0.49 -11.44
N LYS A 12 27.56 -0.78 -12.31
CA LYS A 12 28.31 0.25 -13.05
C LYS A 12 27.42 1.09 -13.98
N THR A 13 26.30 0.52 -14.45
CA THR A 13 25.35 1.24 -15.31
C THR A 13 24.70 2.40 -14.58
N LEU A 14 24.37 2.23 -13.29
CA LEU A 14 23.79 3.32 -12.49
C LEU A 14 24.81 4.45 -12.27
N GLU A 15 26.08 4.10 -12.09
CA GLU A 15 27.16 5.06 -11.89
C GLU A 15 27.36 5.94 -13.13
N ALA A 16 27.42 5.32 -14.32
CA ALA A 16 27.48 6.06 -15.59
C ALA A 16 26.26 6.97 -15.80
N LEU A 17 25.04 6.49 -15.51
CA LEU A 17 23.82 7.31 -15.61
C LEU A 17 23.84 8.51 -14.67
N LYS A 18 24.37 8.35 -13.44
CA LYS A 18 24.57 9.47 -12.51
C LYS A 18 25.56 10.48 -13.06
N ASP A 19 26.66 10.04 -13.66
CA ASP A 19 27.60 10.97 -14.29
C ASP A 19 26.99 11.72 -15.48
N PHE A 20 26.20 11.04 -16.32
CA PHE A 20 25.47 11.71 -17.39
C PHE A 20 24.45 12.73 -16.87
N SER A 21 23.78 12.47 -15.74
CA SER A 21 22.83 13.43 -15.16
C SER A 21 23.45 14.76 -14.72
N LYS A 22 24.79 14.84 -14.60
CA LYS A 22 25.50 16.11 -14.34
C LYS A 22 25.55 17.02 -15.57
N TYR A 23 25.51 16.42 -16.77
CA TYR A 23 25.64 17.11 -18.05
C TYR A 23 24.30 17.30 -18.76
N PHE A 24 23.34 16.42 -18.49
CA PHE A 24 22.01 16.45 -19.07
C PHE A 24 20.96 16.74 -18.01
N ASP A 25 19.91 17.46 -18.39
CA ASP A 25 18.89 17.97 -17.48
C ASP A 25 17.82 16.91 -17.15
N PHE A 26 18.27 15.78 -16.59
CA PHE A 26 17.39 14.71 -16.09
C PHE A 26 17.75 14.32 -14.65
N SER A 27 16.75 13.86 -13.90
CA SER A 27 16.94 13.39 -12.52
C SER A 27 16.65 11.89 -12.42
N ILE A 28 17.43 11.19 -11.61
CA ILE A 28 17.24 9.76 -11.33
C ILE A 28 16.51 9.62 -10.00
N GLN A 29 15.28 9.12 -10.03
CA GLN A 29 14.50 8.85 -8.83
C GLN A 29 14.55 7.36 -8.49
N LYS A 30 14.96 7.05 -7.26
CA LYS A 30 14.92 5.68 -6.75
C LYS A 30 13.51 5.39 -6.23
N ILE A 31 12.78 4.51 -6.92
CA ILE A 31 11.49 4.03 -6.44
C ILE A 31 11.76 3.01 -5.33
N ASP A 32 11.65 3.44 -4.08
CA ASP A 32 11.68 2.53 -2.92
C ASP A 32 10.43 1.65 -2.96
N LYS A 33 10.57 0.44 -3.49
CA LYS A 33 9.51 -0.58 -3.47
C LYS A 33 9.13 -1.04 -2.04
N SER A 34 9.92 -0.68 -1.02
CA SER A 34 9.67 -1.08 0.37
C SER A 34 8.78 -0.11 1.15
N LYS A 35 8.50 1.09 0.63
CA LYS A 35 7.60 2.00 1.33
C LYS A 35 6.17 1.52 1.10
N PRO A 36 5.42 1.15 2.16
CA PRO A 36 4.01 0.83 1.99
C PRO A 36 3.35 2.06 1.38
N GLN A 37 2.74 1.85 0.22
CA GLN A 37 1.96 2.86 -0.46
C GLN A 37 0.92 3.34 0.57
N LYS A 38 1.00 4.61 0.98
CA LYS A 38 0.03 5.20 1.91
C LYS A 38 -1.28 5.31 1.15
N THR A 39 -2.07 4.25 1.18
CA THR A 39 -3.44 4.26 0.67
C THR A 39 -4.26 5.14 1.59
N SER A 40 -4.90 6.17 1.04
CA SER A 40 -5.87 6.95 1.78
C SER A 40 -7.27 6.64 1.26
N LEU A 41 -8.20 6.43 2.18
CA LEU A 41 -9.63 6.33 1.87
C LEU A 41 -10.29 7.57 2.48
N ASN A 42 -10.88 8.43 1.63
CA ASN A 42 -11.55 9.66 2.06
C ASN A 42 -10.71 10.57 2.97
N GLY A 43 -9.41 10.70 2.69
CA GLY A 43 -8.50 11.54 3.48
C GLY A 43 -7.96 10.90 4.76
N VAL A 44 -8.42 9.70 5.12
CA VAL A 44 -7.88 8.92 6.23
C VAL A 44 -6.76 8.01 5.73
N SER A 45 -5.58 8.11 6.34
CA SER A 45 -4.44 7.25 6.00
C SER A 45 -4.71 5.82 6.49
N LEU A 46 -4.75 4.87 5.56
CA LEU A 46 -4.84 3.45 5.88
C LEU A 46 -3.44 2.92 6.18
N ILE A 47 -3.31 2.23 7.31
CA ILE A 47 -2.12 1.47 7.65
C ILE A 47 -2.41 0.03 7.22
N SER A 48 -1.57 -0.51 6.35
CA SER A 48 -1.69 -1.92 5.95
C SER A 48 -1.54 -2.80 7.18
N GLY A 49 -2.53 -3.65 7.44
CA GLY A 49 -2.45 -4.67 8.48
C GLY A 49 -1.32 -5.66 8.19
N ASP A 50 -0.78 -6.25 9.25
CA ASP A 50 0.21 -7.32 9.13
C ASP A 50 -0.44 -8.55 8.47
N LYS A 51 0.17 -9.02 7.38
CA LYS A 51 -0.32 -10.14 6.57
C LYS A 51 -0.13 -11.48 7.25
N MET A 52 0.68 -11.54 8.31
CA MET A 52 0.93 -12.76 9.09
C MET A 52 -0.05 -12.96 10.25
N ILE A 53 -0.94 -12.01 10.50
CA ILE A 53 -1.96 -12.17 11.54
C ILE A 53 -2.96 -13.23 11.08
N ASP A 54 -3.10 -14.28 11.88
CA ASP A 54 -4.11 -15.30 11.67
C ASP A 54 -5.49 -14.72 11.96
N VAL A 55 -6.34 -14.70 10.93
CA VAL A 55 -7.72 -14.22 10.99
C VAL A 55 -8.72 -15.37 10.89
N SER A 56 -8.26 -16.63 10.95
CA SER A 56 -9.09 -17.82 10.76
C SER A 56 -10.26 -17.87 11.74
N ASP A 57 -10.00 -17.67 13.04
CA ASP A 57 -11.03 -17.69 14.08
C ASP A 57 -12.09 -16.60 13.89
N ILE A 58 -11.65 -15.39 13.50
CA ILE A 58 -12.53 -14.27 13.23
C ILE A 58 -13.35 -14.52 11.97
N SER A 59 -12.72 -15.05 10.92
CA SER A 59 -13.39 -15.36 9.65
C SER A 59 -14.51 -16.37 9.86
N GLN A 60 -14.34 -17.37 10.74
CA GLN A 60 -15.39 -18.35 11.05
C GLN A 60 -16.61 -17.73 11.73
N ILE A 61 -16.44 -16.64 12.49
CA ILE A 61 -17.57 -15.94 13.13
C ILE A 61 -18.46 -15.24 12.10
N PHE A 62 -17.85 -14.72 11.03
CA PHE A 62 -18.52 -13.90 10.02
C PHE A 62 -18.84 -14.64 8.71
N THR A 63 -18.20 -15.77 8.42
CA THR A 63 -18.41 -16.53 7.19
C THR A 63 -19.59 -17.49 7.35
N GLY A 64 -20.52 -17.51 6.39
CA GLY A 64 -21.70 -18.41 6.39
C GLY A 64 -22.90 -17.88 7.18
N LYS A 65 -22.76 -16.75 7.86
CA LYS A 65 -23.89 -15.95 8.32
C LYS A 65 -23.97 -14.76 7.39
N ASP A 66 -25.07 -14.60 6.66
CA ASP A 66 -25.30 -13.48 5.73
C ASP A 66 -25.51 -12.16 6.51
N ILE A 67 -24.46 -11.77 7.23
CA ILE A 67 -24.47 -10.71 8.23
C ILE A 67 -23.64 -9.56 7.67
N ASP A 68 -24.35 -8.53 7.24
CA ASP A 68 -23.74 -7.26 6.88
C ASP A 68 -23.18 -6.57 8.14
N ALA A 69 -21.92 -6.14 8.08
CA ALA A 69 -21.28 -5.36 9.13
C ALA A 69 -22.04 -4.07 9.44
N LYS A 70 -22.78 -3.50 8.48
CA LYS A 70 -23.66 -2.35 8.71
C LYS A 70 -24.81 -2.70 9.66
N ASP A 71 -25.42 -3.85 9.45
CA ASP A 71 -26.55 -4.35 10.24
C ASP A 71 -26.15 -4.67 11.69
N LEU A 72 -24.96 -5.25 11.89
CA LEU A 72 -24.42 -5.50 13.23
C LEU A 72 -24.24 -4.20 14.02
N ARG A 73 -23.69 -3.16 13.39
CA ARG A 73 -23.50 -1.86 14.06
C ARG A 73 -24.84 -1.27 14.49
N GLN A 74 -25.88 -1.38 13.66
CA GLN A 74 -27.21 -0.88 13.99
C GLN A 74 -27.91 -1.69 15.09
N LYS A 75 -27.80 -3.02 15.05
CA LYS A 75 -28.47 -3.92 16.01
C LYS A 75 -27.77 -3.92 17.37
N ALA A 76 -26.44 -3.97 17.40
CA ALA A 76 -25.67 -4.04 18.64
C ALA A 76 -25.61 -2.70 19.39
N TRP A 77 -25.62 -1.57 18.67
CA TRP A 77 -25.52 -0.23 19.27
C TRP A 77 -26.87 0.37 19.71
N LYS A 78 -27.91 -0.45 19.90
CA LYS A 78 -29.13 0.02 20.55
C LYS A 78 -28.86 0.28 22.02
N ARG A 79 -28.59 1.55 22.36
CA ARG A 79 -28.57 2.01 23.75
C ARG A 79 -29.95 1.72 24.34
N ARG A 80 -30.03 0.79 25.29
CA ARG A 80 -31.27 0.56 26.04
C ARG A 80 -31.61 1.89 26.72
N LYS A 81 -32.83 2.37 26.48
CA LYS A 81 -33.36 3.56 27.13
C LYS A 81 -33.65 3.25 28.59
#